data_AF-A0A4R8RGY8-F1
#
_entry.id   AF-A0A4R8RGY8-F1
#
_cell.length_a   1.000
_cell.length_b   1.000
_cell.length_c   1.000
_cell.angle_alpha   90.00
_cell.angle_beta   90.00
_cell.angle_gamma   90.00
#
_symmetry.space_group_name_H-M   'P 1'
#
loop_
_entity.id
_entity.type
_entity.pdbx_description
1 polymer ?
#
loop_
_entity_poly.entity_id
_entity_poly.type
_entity_poly.pdbx_seq_one_letter_code
_entity_poly.pdbx_strand_id
1 'polypeptide(L)'
;MSWFEFITQMSNAWAWPVVASGTIVLLRKQIRSAAEAVVKRVDDIKRVRAGGVDIELEKEMRVIAAATAAAEEELRSEAPKALQEKPFEDVPLPPETADERLSKYQQLALLDPRAAVLLPFADLERAIRGRFRQLHPEERSTVGLPRIIEILRRDGQLDDAVAGSLLQMSSIRNRVAHEQAELDLDVASYFLESVGNVLGYLTLSGFFTDAPGPEG
;
A
#
# COMPACT_ATOMS: atom_id res chain seq x y z
N MET A 1 23.67 34.57 28.55
CA MET A 1 23.37 33.93 27.25
C MET A 1 24.34 34.48 26.24
N SER A 2 25.07 33.60 25.57
CA SER A 2 25.99 34.00 24.51
C SER A 2 25.21 34.34 23.25
N TRP A 3 25.75 35.25 22.43
CA TRP A 3 25.20 35.58 21.11
C TRP A 3 25.03 34.33 20.21
N PHE A 4 25.90 33.33 20.40
CA PHE A 4 25.79 32.03 19.73
C PHE A 4 24.57 31.23 20.16
N GLU A 5 24.24 31.20 21.46
CA GLU A 5 23.04 30.51 21.97
C GLU A 5 21.76 31.12 21.40
N PHE A 6 21.72 32.45 21.25
CA PHE A 6 20.59 33.16 20.63
C PHE A 6 20.40 32.76 19.17
N ILE A 7 21.49 32.73 18.38
CA ILE A 7 21.42 32.29 16.98
C ILE A 7 20.94 30.84 16.89
N THR A 8 21.44 29.94 17.75
CA THR A 8 21.02 28.53 17.73
C THR A 8 19.56 28.31 18.12
N GLN A 9 19.04 29.08 19.08
CA GLN A 9 17.61 29.01 19.45
C GLN A 9 16.73 29.57 18.33
N MET A 10 17.15 30.66 17.68
CA MET A 10 16.40 31.25 16.58
C MET A 10 16.45 30.39 15.31
N SER A 11 17.57 29.69 15.04
CA SER A 11 17.66 28.74 13.92
C SER A 11 16.84 27.48 14.15
N ASN A 12 16.80 26.96 15.38
CA ASN A 12 15.90 25.86 15.72
C ASN A 12 14.45 26.31 15.53
N ALA A 13 14.15 27.57 15.92
CA ALA A 13 12.84 28.19 15.77
C ALA A 13 12.26 28.23 14.35
N TRP A 14 13.12 28.14 13.35
CA TRP A 14 12.75 28.27 11.95
C TRP A 14 12.93 26.97 11.16
N ALA A 15 13.65 26.00 11.73
CA ALA A 15 13.93 24.73 11.06
C ALA A 15 12.64 23.96 10.73
N TRP A 16 11.68 23.91 11.66
CA TRP A 16 10.45 23.13 11.47
C TRP A 16 9.50 23.74 10.43
N PRO A 17 9.23 25.07 10.40
CA PRO A 17 8.46 25.71 9.34
C PRO A 17 9.09 25.46 7.98
N VAL A 18 10.41 25.60 7.85
CA VAL A 18 11.11 25.37 6.58
C VAL A 18 10.98 23.91 6.14
N VAL A 19 11.12 22.95 7.06
CA VAL A 19 10.95 21.52 6.76
C VAL A 19 9.49 21.19 6.44
N ALA A 20 8.52 21.71 7.19
CA ALA A 20 7.09 21.48 6.97
C ALA A 20 6.64 22.08 5.62
N SER A 21 7.02 23.32 5.34
CA SER A 21 6.79 23.96 4.05
C SER A 21 7.47 23.21 2.91
N GLY A 22 8.71 22.76 3.11
CA GLY A 22 9.42 21.91 2.14
C GLY A 22 8.67 20.61 1.86
N THR A 23 8.27 19.89 2.91
CA THR A 23 7.53 18.62 2.81
C THR A 23 6.20 18.79 2.07
N ILE A 24 5.46 19.87 2.35
CA ILE A 24 4.19 20.19 1.66
C ILE A 24 4.44 20.44 0.17
N VAL A 25 5.50 21.19 -0.18
CA VAL A 25 5.86 21.45 -1.59
C VAL A 25 6.28 20.18 -2.32
N LEU A 26 6.96 19.25 -1.64
CA LEU A 26 7.34 17.95 -2.20
C LEU A 26 6.13 17.06 -2.49
N LEU A 27 5.19 16.99 -1.54
CA LEU A 27 4.01 16.15 -1.65
C LEU A 27 2.96 16.72 -2.60
N ARG A 28 2.99 18.02 -2.92
CA ARG A 28 2.07 18.69 -3.85
C ARG A 28 1.89 17.94 -5.18
N LYS A 29 2.97 17.48 -5.80
CA LYS A 29 2.89 16.79 -7.10
C LYS A 29 2.21 15.42 -6.97
N GLN A 30 2.48 14.71 -5.88
CA GLN A 30 1.87 13.40 -5.61
C GLN A 30 0.40 13.53 -5.21
N ILE A 31 0.05 14.55 -4.42
CA ILE A 31 -1.33 14.87 -4.04
C ILE A 31 -2.14 15.23 -5.28
N ARG A 32 -1.57 16.03 -6.20
CA ARG A 32 -2.24 16.40 -7.44
C ARG A 32 -2.44 15.20 -8.37
N SER A 33 -1.43 14.35 -8.57
CA SER A 33 -1.60 13.15 -9.39
C SER A 33 -2.58 12.14 -8.78
N ALA A 34 -2.58 12.01 -7.45
CA ALA A 34 -3.53 11.17 -6.73
C ALA A 34 -4.96 11.75 -6.82
N ALA A 35 -5.14 13.05 -6.67
CA ALA A 35 -6.42 13.73 -6.80
C ALA A 35 -6.97 13.62 -8.24
N GLU A 36 -6.14 13.85 -9.26
CA GLU A 36 -6.53 13.70 -10.67
C GLU A 36 -6.88 12.24 -11.00
N ALA A 37 -6.15 11.26 -10.44
CA ALA A 37 -6.45 9.84 -10.61
C ALA A 37 -7.77 9.42 -9.91
N VAL A 38 -8.07 10.02 -8.76
CA VAL A 38 -9.32 9.78 -8.03
C VAL A 38 -10.51 10.41 -8.76
N VAL A 39 -10.40 11.67 -9.19
CA VAL A 39 -11.46 12.35 -9.96
C VAL A 39 -11.78 11.58 -11.25
N LYS A 40 -10.76 11.08 -11.95
CA LYS A 40 -10.95 10.30 -13.17
C LYS A 40 -11.66 8.95 -12.92
N ARG A 41 -11.45 8.33 -11.76
CA ARG A 41 -12.18 7.11 -11.36
C ARG A 41 -13.58 7.39 -10.80
N VAL A 42 -13.82 8.58 -10.26
CA VAL A 42 -15.15 9.00 -9.79
C VAL A 42 -16.10 9.18 -10.96
N ASP A 43 -15.65 9.70 -12.10
CA ASP A 43 -16.48 9.79 -13.32
C ASP A 43 -16.91 8.41 -13.85
N ASP A 44 -16.05 7.38 -13.71
CA ASP A 44 -16.39 6.00 -14.07
C ASP A 44 -17.39 5.36 -13.07
N ILE A 45 -17.34 5.77 -11.80
CA ILE A 45 -18.28 5.31 -10.74
C ILE A 45 -19.63 6.05 -10.81
N LYS A 46 -19.65 7.27 -11.39
CA LYS A 46 -20.84 8.12 -11.58
C LYS A 46 -21.94 7.46 -12.42
N ARG A 47 -21.61 6.44 -13.22
CA ARG A 47 -22.58 5.66 -14.01
C ARG A 47 -23.24 4.49 -13.27
N VAL A 48 -22.75 4.10 -12.07
CA VAL A 48 -23.18 2.84 -11.41
C VAL A 48 -24.05 3.05 -10.16
N ARG A 49 -24.23 4.28 -9.65
CA ARG A 49 -24.94 4.49 -8.37
C ARG A 49 -26.12 5.46 -8.48
N ALA A 50 -27.30 4.92 -8.76
CA ALA A 50 -28.57 5.62 -8.60
C ALA A 50 -29.04 5.49 -7.13
N GLY A 51 -28.93 6.56 -6.33
CA GLY A 51 -29.44 6.53 -4.96
C GLY A 51 -29.10 7.73 -4.07
N GLY A 52 -29.45 8.96 -4.47
CA GLY A 52 -29.76 10.10 -3.58
C GLY A 52 -28.68 10.72 -2.68
N VAL A 53 -27.54 10.06 -2.42
CA VAL A 53 -26.47 10.55 -1.52
C VAL A 53 -25.45 11.46 -2.23
N ASP A 54 -25.49 11.53 -3.57
CA ASP A 54 -24.44 12.14 -4.41
C ASP A 54 -24.37 13.68 -4.36
N ILE A 55 -25.46 14.37 -4.04
CA ILE A 55 -25.52 15.83 -4.19
C ILE A 55 -24.75 16.55 -3.07
N GLU A 56 -24.64 15.95 -1.89
CA GLU A 56 -23.86 16.53 -0.77
C GLU A 56 -22.36 16.29 -0.95
N LEU A 57 -21.96 15.08 -1.34
CA LEU A 57 -20.54 14.75 -1.53
C LEU A 57 -19.92 15.47 -2.73
N GLU A 58 -20.64 15.66 -3.85
CA GLU A 58 -20.16 16.45 -4.98
C GLU A 58 -19.99 17.94 -4.60
N LYS A 59 -20.86 18.47 -3.74
CA LYS A 59 -20.73 19.84 -3.22
C LYS A 59 -19.53 19.96 -2.28
N GLU A 60 -19.36 19.04 -1.34
CA GLU A 60 -18.22 19.06 -0.42
C GLU A 60 -16.89 18.91 -1.15
N MET A 61 -16.79 17.99 -2.11
CA MET A 61 -15.59 17.82 -2.92
C MET A 61 -15.29 19.04 -3.80
N ARG A 62 -16.31 19.72 -4.36
CA ARG A 62 -16.09 20.99 -5.08
C ARG A 62 -15.58 22.10 -4.18
N VAL A 63 -16.08 22.18 -2.94
CA VAL A 63 -15.61 23.19 -1.97
C VAL A 63 -14.17 22.91 -1.59
N ILE A 64 -13.80 21.66 -1.32
CA ILE A 64 -12.41 21.27 -1.01
C ILE A 64 -11.49 21.53 -2.21
N ALA A 65 -11.91 21.17 -3.43
CA ALA A 65 -11.14 21.43 -4.64
C ALA A 65 -10.94 22.94 -4.90
N ALA A 66 -11.99 23.75 -4.70
CA ALA A 66 -11.90 25.20 -4.85
C ALA A 66 -11.01 25.85 -3.78
N ALA A 67 -11.11 25.41 -2.52
CA ALA A 67 -10.25 25.89 -1.44
C ALA A 67 -8.78 25.52 -1.68
N THR A 68 -8.53 24.30 -2.17
CA THR A 68 -7.17 23.84 -2.49
C THR A 68 -6.59 24.60 -3.69
N ALA A 69 -7.40 24.88 -4.72
CA ALA A 69 -6.96 25.67 -5.87
C ALA A 69 -6.66 27.14 -5.51
N ALA A 70 -7.47 27.75 -4.64
CA ALA A 70 -7.22 29.11 -4.15
C ALA A 70 -5.93 29.18 -3.31
N ALA A 71 -5.72 28.22 -2.40
CA ALA A 71 -4.49 28.11 -1.62
C ALA A 71 -3.27 27.83 -2.50
N GLU A 72 -3.41 27.03 -3.56
CA GLU A 72 -2.31 26.74 -4.49
C GLU A 72 -1.90 27.98 -5.31
N GLU A 73 -2.83 28.88 -5.60
CA GLU A 73 -2.54 30.13 -6.32
C GLU A 73 -1.89 31.20 -5.43
N GLU A 74 -2.32 31.29 -4.15
CA GLU A 74 -1.68 32.13 -3.14
C GLU A 74 -0.26 31.65 -2.82
N LEU A 75 -0.05 30.34 -2.73
CA LEU A 75 1.29 29.75 -2.58
C LEU A 75 2.18 29.90 -3.82
N ARG A 76 1.60 30.07 -5.02
CA ARG A 76 2.36 30.33 -6.26
C ARG A 76 2.88 31.76 -6.35
N SER A 77 2.14 32.74 -5.83
CA SER A 77 2.54 34.14 -5.89
C SER A 77 3.65 34.46 -4.87
N GLU A 78 3.75 33.68 -3.79
CA GLU A 78 4.75 33.89 -2.72
C GLU A 78 6.03 33.04 -2.84
N ALA A 79 6.03 31.97 -3.64
CA ALA A 79 7.18 31.08 -3.74
C ALA A 79 8.30 31.64 -4.66
N PRO A 80 9.56 31.76 -4.18
CA PRO A 80 10.67 32.22 -5.00
C PRO A 80 10.95 31.26 -6.16
N LYS A 81 10.98 31.80 -7.39
CA LYS A 81 11.21 31.06 -8.66
C LYS A 81 12.49 30.21 -8.71
N ALA A 82 13.43 30.41 -7.77
CA ALA A 82 14.72 29.72 -7.72
C ALA A 82 14.66 28.25 -7.27
N LEU A 83 13.54 27.76 -6.75
CA LEU A 83 13.39 26.36 -6.27
C LEU A 83 12.76 25.40 -7.30
N GLN A 84 12.48 25.84 -8.53
CA GLN A 84 11.61 25.10 -9.45
C GLN A 84 12.29 23.98 -10.28
N GLU A 85 13.62 23.79 -10.25
CA GLU A 85 14.29 22.96 -11.28
C GLU A 85 15.40 22.03 -10.79
N LYS A 86 15.35 21.49 -9.57
CA LYS A 86 16.14 20.28 -9.26
C LYS A 86 15.26 19.04 -9.41
N PRO A 87 15.50 18.18 -10.43
CA PRO A 87 14.92 16.85 -10.48
C PRO A 87 15.28 16.14 -9.17
N PHE A 88 14.29 15.52 -8.53
CA PHE A 88 14.58 14.61 -7.43
C PHE A 88 15.42 13.47 -7.99
N GLU A 89 16.66 13.37 -7.54
CA GLU A 89 17.41 12.14 -7.69
C GLU A 89 16.62 11.09 -6.90
N ASP A 90 16.02 10.14 -7.62
CA ASP A 90 15.43 8.95 -7.02
C ASP A 90 16.56 8.20 -6.30
N VAL A 91 16.71 8.46 -5.01
CA VAL A 91 17.66 7.70 -4.17
C VAL A 91 17.07 6.31 -4.00
N PRO A 92 17.68 5.25 -4.59
CA PRO A 92 17.16 3.91 -4.42
C PRO A 92 17.32 3.52 -2.96
N LEU A 93 16.19 3.29 -2.28
CA LEU A 93 16.20 2.73 -0.93
C LEU A 93 16.75 1.29 -1.00
N PRO A 94 17.56 0.86 -0.02
CA PRO A 94 18.00 -0.52 0.03
C PRO A 94 16.79 -1.47 0.13
N PRO A 95 16.86 -2.66 -0.47
CA PRO A 95 15.78 -3.64 -0.39
C PRO A 95 15.58 -4.09 1.06
N GLU A 96 14.34 -4.09 1.53
CA GLU A 96 13.96 -4.54 2.87
C GLU A 96 14.16 -6.08 2.99
N THR A 97 14.87 -6.52 4.02
CA THR A 97 15.07 -7.94 4.31
C THR A 97 13.77 -8.61 4.76
N ALA A 98 13.76 -9.95 4.81
CA ALA A 98 12.58 -10.70 5.30
C ALA A 98 12.32 -10.45 6.79
N ASP A 99 13.37 -10.39 7.60
CA ASP A 99 13.28 -10.19 9.04
C ASP A 99 12.83 -8.76 9.41
N GLU A 100 13.30 -7.76 8.67
CA GLU A 100 12.84 -6.38 8.80
C GLU A 100 11.35 -6.26 8.47
N ARG A 101 10.90 -6.90 7.37
CA ARG A 101 9.47 -6.92 7.00
C ARG A 101 8.60 -7.58 8.07
N LEU A 102 9.05 -8.71 8.63
CA LEU A 102 8.32 -9.38 9.71
C LEU A 102 8.22 -8.47 10.94
N SER A 103 9.33 -7.88 11.36
CA SER A 103 9.38 -6.96 12.50
C SER A 103 8.43 -5.77 12.31
N LYS A 104 8.38 -5.24 11.09
CA LYS A 104 7.46 -4.15 10.71
C LYS A 104 6.00 -4.56 10.80
N TYR A 105 5.63 -5.77 10.37
CA TYR A 105 4.26 -6.25 10.53
C TYR A 105 3.88 -6.48 12.00
N GLN A 106 4.80 -6.95 12.83
CA GLN A 106 4.57 -7.09 14.27
C GLN A 106 4.33 -5.74 14.95
N GLN A 107 5.14 -4.73 14.62
CA GLN A 107 4.93 -3.36 15.09
C GLN A 107 3.58 -2.81 14.58
N LEU A 108 3.23 -3.11 13.34
CA LEU A 108 1.94 -2.70 12.78
C LEU A 108 0.78 -3.37 13.50
N ALA A 109 0.90 -4.60 13.97
CA ALA A 109 -0.15 -5.26 14.74
C ALA A 109 -0.48 -4.51 16.04
N LEU A 110 0.52 -3.91 16.69
CA LEU A 110 0.34 -3.10 17.89
C LEU A 110 -0.37 -1.76 17.62
N LEU A 111 -0.19 -1.20 16.42
CA LEU A 111 -0.71 0.13 16.05
C LEU A 111 -2.07 0.03 15.36
N ASP A 112 -2.20 -0.91 14.43
CA ASP A 112 -3.36 -1.16 13.59
C ASP A 112 -3.44 -2.67 13.25
N PRO A 113 -4.12 -3.47 14.10
CA PRO A 113 -4.31 -4.90 13.87
C PRO A 113 -4.92 -5.23 12.50
N ARG A 114 -5.79 -4.35 11.99
CA ARG A 114 -6.42 -4.52 10.67
C ARG A 114 -5.38 -4.38 9.56
N ALA A 115 -4.53 -3.37 9.61
CA ALA A 115 -3.45 -3.21 8.64
C ALA A 115 -2.45 -4.38 8.70
N ALA A 116 -2.20 -4.92 9.90
CA ALA A 116 -1.35 -6.09 10.10
C ALA A 116 -1.93 -7.39 9.50
N VAL A 117 -3.23 -7.49 9.25
CA VAL A 117 -3.81 -8.59 8.46
C VAL A 117 -3.71 -8.30 6.96
N LEU A 118 -4.02 -7.06 6.55
CA LEU A 118 -4.15 -6.72 5.13
C LEU A 118 -2.81 -6.69 4.39
N LEU A 119 -1.77 -6.09 4.98
CA LEU A 119 -0.50 -5.89 4.28
C LEU A 119 0.31 -7.18 4.04
N PRO A 120 0.58 -8.04 5.04
CA PRO A 120 1.34 -9.27 4.80
C PRO A 120 0.58 -10.23 3.86
N PHE A 121 -0.75 -10.26 3.95
CA PHE A 121 -1.55 -11.04 3.00
C PHE A 121 -1.42 -10.50 1.58
N ALA A 122 -1.40 -9.18 1.39
CA ALA A 122 -1.21 -8.58 0.06
C ALA A 122 0.17 -8.93 -0.53
N ASP A 123 1.21 -9.02 0.31
CA ASP A 123 2.54 -9.42 -0.12
C ASP A 123 2.61 -10.92 -0.46
N LEU A 124 1.98 -11.78 0.35
CA LEU A 124 1.79 -13.21 0.04
C LEU A 124 1.02 -13.41 -1.26
N GLU A 125 -0.11 -12.72 -1.45
CA GLU A 125 -0.91 -12.75 -2.67
C GLU A 125 -0.08 -12.29 -3.88
N ARG A 126 0.71 -11.23 -3.74
CA ARG A 126 1.59 -10.76 -4.82
C ARG A 126 2.62 -11.81 -5.20
N ALA A 127 3.22 -12.50 -4.24
CA ALA A 127 4.19 -13.56 -4.48
C ALA A 127 3.54 -14.75 -5.23
N ILE A 128 2.38 -15.22 -4.75
CA ILE A 128 1.62 -16.31 -5.39
C ILE A 128 1.20 -15.92 -6.82
N ARG A 129 0.70 -14.69 -7.02
CA ARG A 129 0.35 -14.19 -8.36
C ARG A 129 1.55 -14.01 -9.27
N GLY A 130 2.71 -13.67 -8.72
CA GLY A 130 3.97 -13.63 -9.44
C GLY A 130 4.30 -15.01 -10.00
N ARG A 131 4.27 -16.02 -9.13
CA ARG A 131 4.54 -17.40 -9.52
C ARG A 131 3.50 -17.96 -10.49
N PHE A 132 2.22 -17.73 -10.25
CA PHE A 132 1.14 -18.16 -11.13
C PHE A 132 1.33 -17.64 -12.56
N ARG A 133 1.71 -16.36 -12.72
CA ARG A 133 1.98 -15.77 -14.04
C ARG A 133 3.19 -16.37 -14.75
N GLN A 134 4.17 -16.88 -14.01
CA GLN A 134 5.30 -17.60 -14.59
C GLN A 134 4.90 -18.99 -15.08
N LEU A 135 4.07 -19.70 -14.32
CA LEU A 135 3.62 -21.05 -14.64
C LEU A 135 2.52 -21.10 -15.71
N HIS A 136 1.66 -20.07 -15.75
CA HIS A 136 0.49 -19.99 -16.64
C HIS A 136 0.47 -18.65 -17.42
N PRO A 137 1.42 -18.43 -18.34
CA PRO A 137 1.49 -17.20 -19.13
C PRO A 137 0.28 -16.98 -20.05
N GLU A 138 -0.43 -18.05 -20.42
CA GLU A 138 -1.64 -18.04 -21.26
C GLU A 138 -2.90 -17.62 -20.49
N GLU A 139 -2.90 -17.71 -19.17
CA GLU A 139 -4.06 -17.39 -18.34
C GLU A 139 -4.27 -15.87 -18.21
N ARG A 140 -5.53 -15.47 -18.01
CA ARG A 140 -5.88 -14.04 -17.91
C ARG A 140 -5.28 -13.43 -16.64
N SER A 141 -4.78 -12.19 -16.75
CA SER A 141 -4.23 -11.45 -15.60
C SER A 141 -5.27 -11.09 -14.52
N THR A 142 -6.56 -11.22 -14.82
CA THR A 142 -7.69 -10.82 -13.94
C THR A 142 -8.24 -11.95 -13.08
N VAL A 143 -7.59 -13.12 -13.03
CA VAL A 143 -8.08 -14.25 -12.23
C VAL A 143 -7.97 -13.93 -10.73
N GLY A 144 -9.04 -14.19 -9.98
CA GLY A 144 -9.07 -14.00 -8.52
C GLY A 144 -8.19 -15.01 -7.78
N LEU A 145 -7.66 -14.63 -6.61
CA LEU A 145 -6.77 -15.49 -5.83
C LEU A 145 -7.37 -16.88 -5.50
N PRO A 146 -8.65 -17.03 -5.10
CA PRO A 146 -9.23 -18.36 -4.88
C PRO A 146 -9.16 -19.28 -6.10
N ARG A 147 -9.33 -18.72 -7.30
CA ARG A 147 -9.24 -19.47 -8.55
C ARG A 147 -7.79 -19.81 -8.90
N ILE A 148 -6.84 -18.91 -8.62
CA ILE A 148 -5.41 -19.18 -8.74
C ILE A 148 -5.00 -20.36 -7.85
N ILE A 149 -5.43 -20.36 -6.58
CA ILE A 149 -5.13 -21.43 -5.63
C ILE A 149 -5.69 -22.77 -6.13
N GLU A 150 -6.92 -22.77 -6.64
CA GLU A 150 -7.55 -23.98 -7.18
C GLU A 150 -6.80 -24.56 -8.38
N ILE A 151 -6.33 -23.70 -9.29
CA ILE A 151 -5.53 -24.13 -10.45
C ILE A 151 -4.21 -24.71 -9.98
N LEU A 152 -3.48 -23.99 -9.13
CA LEU A 152 -2.19 -24.46 -8.60
C LEU A 152 -2.31 -25.78 -7.82
N ARG A 153 -3.41 -25.96 -7.07
CA ARG A 153 -3.72 -27.21 -6.37
C ARG A 153 -3.98 -28.35 -7.35
N ARG A 154 -4.85 -28.13 -8.35
CA ARG A 154 -5.17 -29.13 -9.38
C ARG A 154 -3.91 -29.55 -10.16
N ASP A 155 -3.00 -28.62 -10.38
CA ASP A 155 -1.77 -28.84 -11.15
C ASP A 155 -0.61 -29.37 -10.27
N GLY A 156 -0.89 -29.72 -9.01
CA GLY A 156 0.06 -30.33 -8.07
C GLY A 156 1.15 -29.39 -7.54
N GLN A 157 1.01 -28.08 -7.76
CA GLN A 157 1.94 -27.05 -7.29
C GLN A 157 1.68 -26.62 -5.84
N LEU A 158 0.49 -26.90 -5.32
CA LEU A 158 0.12 -26.69 -3.92
C LEU A 158 -0.50 -27.98 -3.37
N ASP A 159 -0.09 -28.36 -2.17
CA ASP A 159 -0.78 -29.42 -1.43
C ASP A 159 -2.16 -28.94 -0.92
N ASP A 160 -3.04 -29.90 -0.63
CA ASP A 160 -4.41 -29.62 -0.19
C ASP A 160 -4.48 -28.82 1.12
N ALA A 161 -3.53 -29.06 2.05
CA ALA A 161 -3.54 -28.41 3.35
C ALA A 161 -3.17 -26.92 3.22
N VAL A 162 -2.17 -26.60 2.41
CA VAL A 162 -1.74 -25.23 2.13
C VAL A 162 -2.76 -24.50 1.28
N ALA A 163 -3.35 -25.16 0.28
CA ALA A 163 -4.45 -24.58 -0.49
C ALA A 163 -5.64 -24.21 0.41
N GLY A 164 -6.02 -25.12 1.33
CA GLY A 164 -7.05 -24.85 2.33
C GLY A 164 -6.71 -23.67 3.25
N SER A 165 -5.47 -23.61 3.74
CA SER A 165 -4.98 -22.51 4.58
C SER A 165 -5.04 -21.16 3.85
N LEU A 166 -4.59 -21.10 2.60
CA LEU A 166 -4.63 -19.89 1.77
C LEU A 166 -6.06 -19.39 1.54
N LEU A 167 -7.00 -20.30 1.27
CA LEU A 167 -8.42 -19.97 1.10
C LEU A 167 -9.02 -19.42 2.40
N GLN A 168 -8.70 -20.03 3.54
CA GLN A 168 -9.14 -19.55 4.85
C GLN A 168 -8.58 -18.15 5.16
N MET A 169 -7.29 -17.93 4.91
CA MET A 169 -6.66 -16.62 5.07
C MET A 169 -7.29 -15.57 4.15
N SER A 170 -7.61 -15.92 2.90
CA SER A 170 -8.33 -15.03 1.98
C SER A 170 -9.71 -14.66 2.52
N SER A 171 -10.42 -15.60 3.15
CA SER A 171 -11.71 -15.35 3.78
C SER A 171 -11.59 -14.39 4.96
N ILE A 172 -10.61 -14.61 5.85
CA ILE A 172 -10.30 -13.72 6.99
C ILE A 172 -9.97 -12.32 6.49
N ARG A 173 -9.07 -12.19 5.51
CA ARG A 173 -8.71 -10.90 4.91
C ARG A 173 -9.92 -10.17 4.36
N ASN A 174 -10.81 -10.87 3.63
CA ASN A 174 -12.02 -10.25 3.07
C ASN A 174 -12.96 -9.79 4.18
N ARG A 175 -13.10 -10.58 5.25
CA ARG A 175 -13.87 -10.20 6.43
C ARG A 175 -13.31 -8.92 7.05
N VAL A 176 -12.01 -8.88 7.34
CA VAL A 176 -11.31 -7.72 7.90
C VAL A 176 -11.39 -6.50 6.98
N ALA A 177 -11.39 -6.69 5.66
CA ALA A 177 -11.52 -5.59 4.71
C ALA A 177 -12.93 -4.97 4.67
N HIS A 178 -13.98 -5.74 4.95
CA HIS A 178 -15.37 -5.29 4.81
C HIS A 178 -16.07 -5.01 6.15
N GLU A 179 -15.69 -5.69 7.21
CA GLU A 179 -16.22 -5.45 8.55
C GLU A 179 -15.49 -4.27 9.20
N GLN A 180 -16.24 -3.41 9.88
CA GLN A 180 -15.70 -2.30 10.69
C GLN A 180 -15.49 -2.71 12.15
N ALA A 181 -15.58 -4.01 12.45
CA ALA A 181 -15.35 -4.51 13.80
C ALA A 181 -13.90 -4.27 14.22
N GLU A 182 -13.72 -3.92 15.49
CA GLU A 182 -12.40 -3.89 16.11
C GLU A 182 -11.79 -5.30 16.07
N LEU A 183 -10.54 -5.38 15.60
CA LEU A 183 -9.82 -6.64 15.51
C LEU A 183 -8.87 -6.74 16.71
N ASP A 184 -8.94 -7.87 17.41
CA ASP A 184 -8.06 -8.17 18.54
C ASP A 184 -6.61 -8.33 18.06
N LEU A 185 -5.66 -7.83 18.87
CA LEU A 185 -4.23 -7.97 18.67
C LEU A 185 -3.81 -9.45 18.58
N ASP A 186 -4.43 -10.31 19.38
CA ASP A 186 -4.14 -11.75 19.36
C ASP A 186 -4.51 -12.36 18.01
N VAL A 187 -5.65 -11.96 17.43
CA VAL A 187 -6.10 -12.44 16.12
C VAL A 187 -5.15 -11.98 15.01
N ALA A 188 -4.70 -10.72 15.05
CA ALA A 188 -3.72 -10.23 14.10
C ALA A 188 -2.38 -10.97 14.23
N SER A 189 -1.94 -11.27 15.46
CA SER A 189 -0.69 -11.99 15.73
C SER A 189 -0.75 -13.43 15.20
N TYR A 190 -1.81 -14.18 15.48
CA TYR A 190 -2.00 -15.52 14.92
C TYR A 190 -2.10 -15.52 13.39
N PHE A 191 -2.68 -14.47 12.80
CA PHE A 191 -2.70 -14.31 11.36
C PHE A 191 -1.30 -14.11 10.78
N LEU A 192 -0.46 -13.28 11.42
CA LEU A 192 0.93 -13.08 11.01
C LEU A 192 1.74 -14.38 11.08
N GLU A 193 1.59 -15.15 12.16
CA GLU A 193 2.23 -16.47 12.28
C GLU A 193 1.77 -17.42 11.17
N SER A 194 0.47 -17.40 10.85
CA SER A 194 -0.08 -18.21 9.76
C SER A 194 0.51 -17.83 8.39
N VAL A 195 0.65 -16.52 8.12
CA VAL A 195 1.35 -16.03 6.92
C VAL A 195 2.79 -16.52 6.88
N GLY A 196 3.52 -16.39 7.99
CA GLY A 196 4.90 -16.85 8.11
C GLY A 196 5.05 -18.36 7.85
N ASN A 197 4.17 -19.18 8.44
CA ASN A 197 4.17 -20.62 8.27
C ASN A 197 3.89 -21.04 6.82
N VAL A 198 2.89 -20.43 6.18
CA VAL A 198 2.58 -20.70 4.77
C VAL A 198 3.73 -20.28 3.86
N LEU A 199 4.29 -19.09 4.08
CA LEU A 199 5.41 -18.59 3.28
C LEU A 199 6.66 -19.46 3.46
N GLY A 200 6.95 -19.88 4.69
CA GLY A 200 8.04 -20.80 5.03
C GLY A 200 7.85 -22.14 4.33
N TYR A 201 6.65 -22.71 4.37
CA TYR A 201 6.34 -23.94 3.65
C TYR A 201 6.54 -23.79 2.15
N LEU A 202 5.98 -22.75 1.52
CA LEU A 202 6.12 -22.50 0.07
C LEU A 202 7.59 -22.35 -0.34
N THR A 203 8.40 -21.74 0.53
CA THR A 203 9.84 -21.60 0.28
C THR A 203 10.53 -22.97 0.34
N LEU A 204 10.26 -23.77 1.38
CA LEU A 204 10.86 -25.09 1.58
C LEU A 204 10.40 -26.14 0.55
N SER A 205 9.17 -26.03 0.04
CA SER A 205 8.65 -26.90 -1.01
C SER A 205 9.20 -26.57 -2.40
N GLY A 206 10.00 -25.51 -2.51
CA GLY A 206 10.55 -25.07 -3.78
C GLY A 206 9.54 -24.36 -4.68
N PHE A 207 8.37 -23.97 -4.16
CA PHE A 207 7.30 -23.32 -4.93
C PHE A 207 7.79 -22.05 -5.67
N PHE A 208 8.71 -21.31 -5.05
CA PHE A 208 9.30 -20.09 -5.63
C PHE A 208 10.58 -20.31 -6.42
N THR A 209 11.12 -21.53 -6.45
CA THR A 209 12.33 -21.83 -7.22
C THR A 209 11.96 -21.92 -8.69
N ASP A 210 12.79 -21.38 -9.58
CA ASP A 210 12.55 -21.48 -11.03
C ASP A 210 12.32 -22.95 -11.41
N ALA A 211 11.27 -23.20 -12.21
CA ALA A 211 11.12 -24.51 -12.85
C ALA A 211 12.43 -24.77 -13.59
N PRO A 212 13.02 -26.00 -13.51
CA PRO A 212 14.15 -26.32 -14.35
C PRO A 212 13.73 -25.99 -15.77
N GLY A 213 14.43 -25.02 -16.38
CA GLY A 213 14.14 -24.63 -17.76
C GLY A 213 14.13 -25.89 -18.62
N PRO A 214 13.36 -25.92 -19.73
CA PRO A 214 13.34 -27.08 -20.61
C PRO A 214 14.79 -27.41 -20.96
N GLU A 215 15.28 -28.55 -20.47
CA GLU A 215 16.55 -29.09 -20.91
C GLU A 215 16.43 -29.23 -22.44
N GLY A 216 17.18 -28.39 -23.14
CA GLY A 216 17.26 -28.37 -24.61
C GLY A 216 18.12 -29.50 -25.13
#